data_AF-A0A7J6B8T1-F1
#
_entry.id   AF-A0A7J6B8T1-F1
#
_cell.length_a   1.000
_cell.length_b   1.000
_cell.length_c   1.000
_cell.angle_alpha   90.00
_cell.angle_beta   90.00
_cell.angle_gamma   90.00
#
_symmetry.space_group_name_H-M   'P 1'
#
loop_
_entity.id
_entity.type
_entity.pdbx_description
1 polymer ?
#
loop_
_entity_poly.entity_id
_entity_poly.type
_entity_poly.pdbx_seq_one_letter_code
_entity_poly.pdbx_strand_id
1 'polypeptide(L)'
;MEIALWALLLTVLSCRKERKTVAKSCSFAVETAALCCCTTTKHSIEDRDSPSKMFKKFDEKENVSNCIQLKTSVIKGIKNQLIDQFPDIDPWLNQIMPKKDPVKIVRCHEHIEILTVNGELLFFRQREGPFYPTLRLLHKYPFILPHQQVDKGAIKFVLSGANIMCPGLTSPGAKLYPADVDTVVAIMAEGKQHALSVGVMKMSAENIEKVNKGIGIENVHYLNDGLWHMKTYK
;
A
#
# COMPACT_ATOMS: atom_id res chain seq x y z
N MET A 1 -27.98 -12.80 51.18
CA MET A 1 -27.31 -11.92 50.18
C MET A 1 -25.94 -11.52 50.73
N GLU A 2 -24.93 -12.38 50.66
CA GLU A 2 -23.57 -11.99 51.11
C GLU A 2 -22.50 -13.01 50.70
N ILE A 3 -22.41 -13.29 49.39
CA ILE A 3 -21.34 -14.18 48.84
C ILE A 3 -20.58 -13.47 47.68
N ALA A 4 -20.97 -12.26 47.28
CA ALA A 4 -20.42 -11.59 46.10
C ALA A 4 -19.26 -10.58 46.37
N LEU A 5 -18.75 -10.46 47.60
CA LEU A 5 -17.74 -9.44 47.92
C LEU A 5 -16.31 -9.97 48.14
N TRP A 6 -16.10 -11.29 48.11
CA TRP A 6 -14.76 -11.89 48.32
C TRP A 6 -13.97 -12.20 47.04
N ALA A 7 -14.59 -12.08 45.87
CA ALA A 7 -13.92 -12.35 44.58
C ALA A 7 -13.16 -11.14 43.99
N LEU A 8 -13.39 -9.92 44.49
CA LEU A 8 -12.73 -8.72 43.94
C LEU A 8 -11.40 -8.35 44.62
N LEU A 9 -11.02 -9.01 45.71
CA LEU A 9 -9.80 -8.65 46.47
C LEU A 9 -8.54 -9.43 46.08
N LEU A 10 -8.63 -10.44 45.20
CA LEU A 10 -7.51 -11.34 44.90
C LEU A 10 -6.87 -11.16 43.51
N THR A 11 -7.36 -10.25 42.66
CA THR A 11 -6.74 -10.00 41.33
C THR A 11 -5.90 -8.71 41.28
N VAL A 12 -5.93 -7.88 42.32
CA VAL A 12 -5.15 -6.61 42.39
C VAL A 12 -3.78 -6.79 43.08
N LEU A 13 -3.46 -8.01 43.56
CA LEU A 13 -2.27 -8.28 44.39
C LEU A 13 -1.17 -9.14 43.74
N SER A 14 -1.16 -9.29 42.41
CA SER A 14 -0.01 -9.85 41.67
C SER A 14 0.83 -8.81 40.91
N CYS A 15 0.44 -7.52 40.93
CA CYS A 15 1.13 -6.47 40.17
C CYS A 15 1.69 -5.33 41.03
N ARG A 16 2.11 -5.63 42.27
CA ARG A 16 2.65 -4.61 43.19
C ARG A 16 3.64 -5.17 44.21
N LYS A 17 4.68 -5.83 43.75
CA LYS A 17 5.84 -6.13 44.60
C LYS A 17 7.09 -6.26 43.75
N GLU A 18 7.73 -5.13 43.48
CA GLU A 18 9.17 -4.97 43.73
C GLU A 18 9.61 -3.50 43.67
N ARG A 19 10.03 -3.03 44.84
CA ARG A 19 11.11 -2.06 45.08
C ARG A 19 10.85 -0.57 44.78
N LYS A 20 10.25 0.08 45.78
CA LYS A 20 10.63 1.45 46.17
C LYS A 20 11.95 1.43 46.97
N THR A 21 12.81 2.41 46.68
CA THR A 21 13.70 3.16 47.59
C THR A 21 14.71 2.39 48.47
N VAL A 22 15.98 2.45 48.07
CA VAL A 22 17.09 2.72 48.99
C VAL A 22 17.51 4.18 48.76
N ALA A 23 17.61 4.91 49.85
CA ALA A 23 17.91 6.33 49.91
C ALA A 23 19.38 6.57 50.30
N LYS A 24 19.82 7.80 50.02
CA LYS A 24 20.83 8.61 50.74
C LYS A 24 22.32 8.49 50.41
N SER A 25 22.95 9.65 50.59
CA SER A 25 24.36 10.05 50.44
C SER A 25 24.81 10.17 48.97
N CYS A 26 25.56 11.18 48.52
CA CYS A 26 26.40 12.16 49.19
C CYS A 26 26.49 13.43 48.32
N SER A 27 26.47 14.60 48.95
CA SER A 27 26.92 15.86 48.34
C SER A 27 28.45 15.89 48.25
N PHE A 28 28.96 16.80 47.43
CA PHE A 28 30.37 17.24 47.33
C PHE A 28 31.36 16.29 46.62
N ALA A 29 31.67 16.60 45.37
CA ALA A 29 33.04 16.71 44.88
C ALA A 29 33.06 17.46 43.55
N VAL A 30 34.07 18.30 43.40
CA VAL A 30 34.32 19.27 42.34
C VAL A 30 35.22 18.62 41.29
N GLU A 31 35.13 19.14 40.06
CA GLU A 31 36.19 19.19 39.04
C GLU A 31 36.56 17.98 38.16
N THR A 32 36.66 18.35 36.88
CA THR A 32 37.54 17.87 35.80
C THR A 32 37.22 16.63 34.98
N ALA A 33 36.99 16.92 33.70
CA ALA A 33 37.46 16.21 32.50
C ALA A 33 36.87 14.83 32.17
N ALA A 34 36.08 14.78 31.09
CA ALA A 34 36.57 14.27 29.80
C ALA A 34 35.43 14.19 28.77
N LEU A 35 35.69 14.72 27.58
CA LEU A 35 35.02 14.38 26.34
C LEU A 35 34.87 12.85 26.23
N CYS A 36 33.64 12.37 26.04
CA CYS A 36 33.42 11.12 25.32
C CYS A 36 32.07 11.18 24.60
N CYS A 37 32.16 11.15 23.26
CA CYS A 37 31.12 10.89 22.28
C CYS A 37 29.81 10.30 22.84
N CYS A 38 28.75 11.11 22.85
CA CYS A 38 27.38 10.57 22.83
C CYS A 38 27.09 10.02 21.43
N THR A 39 27.58 8.81 21.13
CA THR A 39 26.95 7.95 20.15
C THR A 39 25.63 7.48 20.73
N THR A 40 24.57 8.25 20.51
CA THR A 40 23.20 7.78 20.76
C THR A 40 22.93 6.65 19.78
N THR A 41 23.13 5.43 20.24
CA THR A 41 22.74 4.19 19.55
C THR A 41 21.24 4.28 19.31
N LYS A 42 20.87 4.63 18.08
CA LYS A 42 19.50 4.49 17.58
C LYS A 42 19.18 3.00 17.57
N HIS A 43 18.58 2.52 18.65
CA HIS A 43 17.84 1.27 18.63
C HIS A 43 16.54 1.56 17.89
N SER A 44 16.61 1.55 16.56
CA SER A 44 15.43 1.53 15.70
C SER A 44 14.75 0.19 15.91
N ILE A 45 13.69 0.25 16.70
CA ILE A 45 12.67 -0.78 16.85
C ILE A 45 12.31 -1.28 15.46
N GLU A 46 12.50 -2.57 15.25
CA GLU A 46 12.13 -3.28 14.04
C GLU A 46 10.64 -3.04 13.76
N ASP A 47 10.38 -2.35 12.65
CA ASP A 47 9.04 -2.17 12.10
C ASP A 47 8.45 -3.55 11.85
N ARG A 48 7.52 -3.97 12.71
CA ARG A 48 6.62 -5.08 12.42
C ARG A 48 5.82 -4.71 11.17
N ASP A 49 5.92 -5.58 10.16
CA ASP A 49 5.28 -5.48 8.85
C ASP A 49 3.93 -4.76 8.86
N SER A 50 3.92 -3.56 8.28
CA SER A 50 2.70 -2.96 7.75
C SER A 50 2.36 -3.69 6.43
N PRO A 51 1.21 -4.38 6.30
CA PRO A 51 0.95 -5.34 5.23
C PRO A 51 0.65 -4.75 3.83
N SER A 52 1.08 -3.54 3.48
CA SER A 52 0.62 -2.90 2.23
C SER A 52 1.63 -2.01 1.51
N LYS A 53 2.88 -2.48 1.37
CA LYS A 53 3.84 -1.83 0.47
C LYS A 53 4.34 -2.80 -0.60
N MET A 54 3.44 -3.20 -1.49
CA MET A 54 3.67 -4.30 -2.45
C MET A 54 4.97 -4.17 -3.28
N PHE A 55 5.40 -2.95 -3.63
CA PHE A 55 6.55 -2.75 -4.52
C PHE A 55 7.62 -1.79 -4.01
N LYS A 56 7.57 -1.37 -2.73
CA LYS A 56 8.54 -0.37 -2.23
C LYS A 56 9.98 -0.90 -2.16
N LYS A 57 10.15 -2.18 -1.82
CA LYS A 57 11.45 -2.85 -1.73
C LYS A 57 11.66 -3.86 -2.87
N PHE A 58 10.86 -3.76 -3.93
CA PHE A 58 10.92 -4.71 -5.02
C PHE A 58 12.09 -4.38 -5.95
N ASP A 59 12.96 -5.36 -6.19
CA ASP A 59 14.00 -5.35 -7.20
C ASP A 59 13.71 -6.48 -8.21
N GLU A 60 13.75 -6.13 -9.51
CA GLU A 60 13.49 -7.06 -10.60
C GLU A 60 14.47 -8.26 -10.62
N LYS A 61 15.69 -8.10 -10.10
CA LYS A 61 16.72 -9.15 -10.13
C LYS A 61 16.61 -10.14 -8.98
N GLU A 62 16.09 -9.69 -7.85
CA GLU A 62 16.06 -10.49 -6.62
C GLU A 62 14.67 -11.05 -6.32
N ASN A 63 13.60 -10.34 -6.71
CA ASN A 63 12.24 -10.69 -6.33
C ASN A 63 11.46 -11.47 -7.39
N VAL A 64 12.02 -11.67 -8.59
CA VAL A 64 11.39 -12.47 -9.65
C VAL A 64 11.82 -13.92 -9.51
N SER A 65 10.86 -14.81 -9.23
CA SER A 65 11.14 -16.23 -9.00
C SER A 65 11.02 -17.07 -10.27
N ASN A 66 9.91 -16.90 -11.02
CA ASN A 66 9.63 -17.72 -12.19
C ASN A 66 8.72 -16.99 -13.18
N CYS A 67 8.74 -17.37 -14.46
CA CYS A 67 7.75 -16.96 -15.44
C CYS A 67 7.03 -18.17 -16.03
N ILE A 68 5.71 -18.05 -16.18
CA ILE A 68 4.85 -19.12 -16.68
C ILE A 68 4.07 -18.58 -17.86
N GLN A 69 4.21 -19.24 -19.01
CA GLN A 69 3.35 -18.97 -20.16
C GLN A 69 1.97 -19.57 -19.94
N LEU A 70 0.93 -18.76 -20.13
CA LEU A 70 -0.45 -19.17 -19.88
C LEU A 70 -1.03 -19.98 -21.04
N LYS A 71 -1.85 -20.97 -20.69
CA LYS A 71 -2.68 -21.73 -21.63
C LYS A 71 -3.89 -20.89 -22.06
N THR A 72 -4.40 -21.17 -23.27
CA THR A 72 -5.52 -20.42 -23.86
C THR A 72 -6.79 -20.41 -22.99
N SER A 73 -7.09 -21.49 -22.27
CA SER A 73 -8.24 -21.55 -21.35
C SER A 73 -8.11 -20.56 -20.19
N VAL A 74 -6.92 -20.49 -19.58
CA VAL A 74 -6.63 -19.59 -18.45
C VAL A 74 -6.67 -18.13 -18.91
N ILE A 75 -6.15 -17.83 -20.11
CA ILE A 75 -6.21 -16.48 -20.68
C ILE A 75 -7.66 -16.02 -20.85
N LYS A 76 -8.56 -16.89 -21.32
CA LYS A 76 -10.00 -16.56 -21.42
C LYS A 76 -10.61 -16.27 -20.04
N GLY A 77 -10.27 -17.07 -19.04
CA GLY A 77 -10.71 -16.84 -17.65
C GLY A 77 -10.27 -15.48 -17.11
N ILE A 78 -9.00 -15.12 -17.31
CA ILE A 78 -8.46 -13.81 -16.88
C ILE A 78 -9.13 -12.67 -17.63
N LYS A 79 -9.37 -12.79 -18.95
CA LYS A 79 -10.06 -11.76 -19.71
C LYS A 79 -11.47 -11.51 -19.18
N ASN A 80 -12.22 -12.56 -18.86
CA ASN A 80 -13.55 -12.42 -18.27
C ASN A 80 -13.48 -11.73 -16.90
N GLN A 81 -12.52 -12.13 -16.05
CA GLN A 81 -12.30 -11.47 -14.75
C GLN A 81 -11.96 -9.98 -14.89
N LEU A 82 -11.18 -9.60 -15.91
CA LEU A 82 -10.86 -8.20 -16.18
C LEU A 82 -12.07 -7.41 -16.69
N ILE A 83 -12.94 -8.02 -17.50
CA ILE A 83 -14.19 -7.39 -17.97
C ILE A 83 -15.16 -7.20 -16.80
N ASP A 84 -15.27 -8.19 -15.92
CA ASP A 84 -16.12 -8.12 -14.73
C ASP A 84 -15.66 -7.01 -13.76
N GLN A 85 -14.33 -6.82 -13.64
CA GLN A 85 -13.75 -5.76 -12.79
C GLN A 85 -13.73 -4.39 -13.46
N PHE A 86 -13.46 -4.34 -14.76
CA PHE A 86 -13.25 -3.11 -15.54
C PHE A 86 -14.08 -3.18 -16.84
N PRO A 87 -15.38 -2.88 -16.82
CA PRO A 87 -16.25 -3.05 -17.99
C PRO A 87 -15.79 -2.24 -19.21
N ASP A 88 -15.21 -1.05 -19.00
CA ASP A 88 -14.77 -0.15 -20.07
C ASP A 88 -13.53 -0.65 -20.84
N ILE A 89 -12.88 -1.73 -20.37
CA ILE A 89 -11.68 -2.26 -21.02
C ILE A 89 -11.97 -3.18 -22.21
N ASP A 90 -13.19 -3.72 -22.31
CA ASP A 90 -13.56 -4.75 -23.30
C ASP A 90 -13.11 -4.43 -24.75
N PRO A 91 -13.40 -3.25 -25.33
CA PRO A 91 -12.97 -2.95 -26.70
C PRO A 91 -11.45 -2.87 -26.88
N TRP A 92 -10.70 -2.61 -25.80
CA TRP A 92 -9.26 -2.43 -25.81
C TRP A 92 -8.48 -3.72 -25.53
N LEU A 93 -9.13 -4.76 -24.97
CA LEU A 93 -8.48 -6.03 -24.63
C LEU A 93 -7.85 -6.74 -25.83
N ASN A 94 -8.38 -6.56 -27.03
CA ASN A 94 -7.78 -7.13 -28.24
C ASN A 94 -6.48 -6.43 -28.64
N GLN A 95 -6.33 -5.15 -28.31
CA GLN A 95 -5.11 -4.38 -28.54
C GLN A 95 -4.08 -4.65 -27.44
N ILE A 96 -4.53 -4.72 -26.18
CA ILE A 96 -3.67 -4.94 -25.00
C ILE A 96 -3.16 -6.40 -24.94
N MET A 97 -4.04 -7.36 -25.26
CA MET A 97 -3.74 -8.79 -25.22
C MET A 97 -4.11 -9.47 -26.55
N PRO A 98 -3.30 -9.29 -27.62
CA PRO A 98 -3.52 -9.92 -28.90
C PRO A 98 -3.55 -11.45 -28.79
N LYS A 99 -4.43 -12.12 -29.55
CA LYS A 99 -4.57 -13.59 -29.51
C LYS A 99 -3.33 -14.34 -30.03
N LYS A 100 -2.49 -13.68 -30.83
CA LYS A 100 -1.30 -14.26 -31.44
C LYS A 100 -0.12 -14.33 -30.48
N ASP A 101 -0.08 -13.41 -29.52
CA ASP A 101 1.09 -13.22 -28.67
C ASP A 101 0.99 -14.03 -27.38
N PRO A 102 2.11 -14.61 -26.90
CA PRO A 102 2.12 -15.39 -25.69
C PRO A 102 1.91 -14.48 -24.47
N VAL A 103 0.87 -14.80 -23.68
CA VAL A 103 0.63 -14.17 -22.39
C VAL A 103 1.43 -14.92 -21.33
N LYS A 104 2.24 -14.20 -20.55
CA LYS A 104 3.03 -14.77 -19.45
C LYS A 104 2.58 -14.19 -18.11
N ILE A 105 2.71 -14.97 -17.04
CA ILE A 105 2.66 -14.49 -15.66
C ILE A 105 4.06 -14.58 -15.07
N VAL A 106 4.57 -13.46 -14.58
CA VAL A 106 5.79 -13.38 -13.79
C VAL A 106 5.41 -13.56 -12.32
N ARG A 107 5.90 -14.62 -11.70
CA ARG A 107 5.74 -14.88 -10.27
C ARG A 107 6.87 -14.24 -9.51
N CYS A 108 6.50 -13.45 -8.52
CA CYS A 108 7.40 -12.72 -7.67
C CYS A 108 7.28 -13.19 -6.21
N HIS A 109 8.20 -12.73 -5.37
CA HIS A 109 8.12 -12.89 -3.92
C HIS A 109 6.82 -12.27 -3.36
N GLU A 110 6.45 -12.67 -2.14
CA GLU A 110 5.20 -12.23 -1.48
C GLU A 110 3.91 -12.64 -2.20
N HIS A 111 3.99 -13.69 -3.04
CA HIS A 111 2.88 -14.21 -3.85
C HIS A 111 2.31 -13.16 -4.82
N ILE A 112 3.15 -12.26 -5.32
CA ILE A 112 2.77 -11.31 -6.35
C ILE A 112 2.86 -11.99 -7.72
N GLU A 113 1.86 -11.79 -8.56
CA GLU A 113 1.81 -12.28 -9.94
C GLU A 113 1.58 -11.11 -10.88
N ILE A 114 2.47 -10.93 -11.86
CA ILE A 114 2.41 -9.84 -12.84
C ILE A 114 2.08 -10.43 -14.21
N LEU A 115 0.99 -9.97 -14.82
CA LEU A 115 0.58 -10.31 -16.18
C LEU A 115 1.37 -9.48 -17.19
N THR A 116 2.05 -10.16 -18.11
CA THR A 116 2.84 -9.52 -19.17
C THR A 116 2.54 -10.10 -20.55
N VAL A 117 2.54 -9.22 -21.55
CA VAL A 117 2.39 -9.55 -22.98
C VAL A 117 3.41 -8.73 -23.75
N ASN A 118 4.18 -9.37 -24.64
CA ASN A 118 5.24 -8.72 -25.42
C ASN A 118 6.25 -7.93 -24.58
N GLY A 119 6.43 -8.34 -23.33
CA GLY A 119 7.28 -7.67 -22.35
C GLY A 119 6.70 -6.40 -21.72
N GLU A 120 5.51 -5.94 -22.12
CA GLU A 120 4.79 -4.91 -21.39
C GLU A 120 4.13 -5.50 -20.13
N LEU A 121 4.21 -4.78 -19.01
CA LEU A 121 3.54 -5.16 -17.76
C LEU A 121 2.14 -4.55 -17.73
N LEU A 122 1.12 -5.40 -17.67
CA LEU A 122 -0.27 -4.99 -17.85
C LEU A 122 -1.00 -4.85 -16.52
N PHE A 123 -1.12 -5.96 -15.81
CA PHE A 123 -1.82 -6.07 -14.53
C PHE A 123 -0.96 -6.82 -13.55
N PHE A 124 -1.19 -6.62 -12.26
CA PHE A 124 -0.62 -7.44 -11.21
C PHE A 124 -1.70 -7.82 -10.21
N ARG A 125 -1.50 -8.93 -9.51
CA ARG A 125 -2.34 -9.34 -8.40
C ARG A 125 -1.46 -9.88 -7.29
N GLN A 126 -1.99 -9.89 -6.07
CA GLN A 126 -1.35 -10.56 -4.96
C GLN A 126 -2.22 -11.75 -4.54
N ARG A 127 -1.62 -12.94 -4.44
CA ARG A 127 -2.31 -14.21 -4.17
C ARG A 127 -3.47 -14.41 -5.17
N GLU A 128 -4.67 -14.70 -4.67
CA GLU A 128 -5.91 -14.80 -5.45
C GLU A 128 -6.78 -13.54 -5.34
N GLY A 129 -6.16 -12.38 -5.10
CA GLY A 129 -6.84 -11.09 -5.03
C GLY A 129 -7.26 -10.52 -6.40
N PRO A 130 -7.86 -9.32 -6.40
CA PRO A 130 -8.24 -8.63 -7.63
C PRO A 130 -7.02 -8.22 -8.46
N PHE A 131 -7.25 -7.97 -9.75
CA PHE A 131 -6.21 -7.44 -10.63
C PHE A 131 -6.14 -5.93 -10.48
N TYR A 132 -4.91 -5.43 -10.40
CA TYR A 132 -4.59 -4.02 -10.37
C TYR A 132 -3.87 -3.66 -11.67
N PRO A 133 -4.28 -2.60 -12.39
CA PRO A 133 -3.55 -2.15 -13.57
C PRO A 133 -2.20 -1.55 -13.16
N THR A 134 -1.18 -1.72 -14.01
CA THR A 134 0.06 -0.97 -13.84
C THR A 134 -0.16 0.50 -14.16
N LEU A 135 0.63 1.39 -13.57
CA LEU A 135 0.53 2.83 -13.86
C LEU A 135 0.76 3.14 -15.35
N ARG A 136 1.64 2.38 -16.01
CA ARG A 136 1.91 2.54 -17.46
C ARG A 136 0.69 2.21 -18.31
N LEU A 137 -0.05 1.15 -17.95
CA LEU A 137 -1.29 0.80 -18.64
C LEU A 137 -2.36 1.87 -18.38
N LEU A 138 -2.50 2.29 -17.13
CA LEU A 138 -3.45 3.31 -16.71
C LEU A 138 -3.19 4.68 -17.37
N HIS A 139 -1.93 5.04 -17.63
CA HIS A 139 -1.60 6.27 -18.37
C HIS A 139 -2.01 6.20 -19.84
N LYS A 140 -1.99 5.01 -20.47
CA LYS A 140 -2.50 4.83 -21.84
C LYS A 140 -4.04 4.81 -21.86
N TYR A 141 -4.67 4.23 -20.84
CA TYR A 141 -6.12 4.04 -20.72
C TYR A 141 -6.64 4.55 -19.37
N PRO A 142 -6.78 5.87 -19.17
CA PRO A 142 -7.17 6.43 -17.88
C PRO A 142 -8.62 6.17 -17.49
N PHE A 143 -9.48 5.86 -18.47
CA PHE A 143 -10.90 5.62 -18.27
C PHE A 143 -11.22 4.27 -17.62
N ILE A 144 -10.25 3.37 -17.46
CA ILE A 144 -10.49 2.01 -16.90
C ILE A 144 -10.77 2.03 -15.39
N LEU A 145 -10.36 3.08 -14.69
CA LEU A 145 -10.56 3.24 -13.25
C LEU A 145 -11.20 4.59 -12.94
N PRO A 146 -12.10 4.66 -11.94
CA PRO A 146 -12.46 5.94 -11.34
C PRO A 146 -11.22 6.57 -10.70
N HIS A 147 -11.06 7.89 -10.87
CA HIS A 147 -9.95 8.61 -10.28
C HIS A 147 -10.35 9.43 -9.06
N GLN A 148 -9.40 9.64 -8.15
CA GLN A 148 -9.52 10.51 -6.99
C GLN A 148 -8.39 11.54 -7.06
N GLN A 149 -8.72 12.83 -6.89
CA GLN A 149 -7.72 13.89 -6.93
C GLN A 149 -7.26 14.24 -5.52
N VAL A 150 -5.97 14.12 -5.26
CA VAL A 150 -5.34 14.51 -4.00
C VAL A 150 -4.76 15.93 -4.06
N ASP A 151 -4.64 16.53 -2.88
CA ASP A 151 -4.00 17.83 -2.68
C ASP A 151 -2.50 17.82 -3.03
N LYS A 152 -1.95 18.99 -3.35
CA LYS A 152 -0.53 19.26 -3.56
C LYS A 152 0.34 18.77 -2.41
N GLY A 153 -0.11 18.95 -1.17
CA GLY A 153 0.62 18.52 0.02
C GLY A 153 0.79 17.00 0.12
N ALA A 154 -0.15 16.23 -0.42
CA ALA A 154 -0.14 14.78 -0.35
C ALA A 154 0.80 14.14 -1.40
N ILE A 155 1.10 14.84 -2.50
CA ILE A 155 1.85 14.31 -3.66
C ILE A 155 3.17 13.65 -3.23
N LYS A 156 3.97 14.35 -2.41
CA LYS A 156 5.29 13.86 -1.96
C LYS A 156 5.17 12.55 -1.18
N PHE A 157 4.12 12.42 -0.36
CA PHE A 157 3.90 11.24 0.47
C PHE A 157 3.38 10.06 -0.34
N VAL A 158 2.49 10.30 -1.31
CA VAL A 158 1.99 9.28 -2.23
C VAL A 158 3.13 8.67 -3.04
N LEU A 159 4.03 9.50 -3.57
CA LEU A 159 5.24 9.06 -4.28
C LEU A 159 6.26 8.33 -3.40
N SER A 160 6.08 8.36 -2.07
CA SER A 160 6.90 7.61 -1.11
C SER A 160 6.25 6.28 -0.70
N GLY A 161 5.09 5.95 -1.28
CA GLY A 161 4.28 4.78 -0.95
C GLY A 161 3.47 4.92 0.34
N ALA A 162 3.10 6.14 0.74
CA ALA A 162 2.21 6.36 1.86
C ALA A 162 0.74 6.18 1.44
N ASN A 163 -0.09 5.76 2.39
CA ASN A 163 -1.55 5.73 2.24
C ASN A 163 -2.12 7.15 2.20
N ILE A 164 -3.27 7.30 1.54
CA ILE A 164 -3.96 8.58 1.42
C ILE A 164 -4.94 8.70 2.58
N MET A 165 -4.72 9.73 3.39
CA MET A 165 -5.56 10.06 4.54
C MET A 165 -6.76 10.90 4.09
N CYS A 166 -7.89 10.78 4.78
CA CYS A 166 -9.12 11.51 4.45
C CYS A 166 -8.93 13.03 4.30
N PRO A 167 -8.14 13.73 5.16
CA PRO A 167 -7.88 15.17 5.00
C PRO A 167 -7.19 15.55 3.68
N GLY A 168 -6.48 14.61 3.03
CA GLY A 168 -5.86 14.84 1.72
C GLY A 168 -6.84 14.78 0.54
N LEU A 169 -8.08 14.35 0.79
CA LEU A 169 -9.16 14.19 -0.20
C LEU A 169 -10.29 15.21 -0.03
N THR A 170 -10.38 15.86 1.13
CA THR A 170 -11.43 16.84 1.48
C THR A 170 -10.94 18.30 1.43
N SER A 171 -9.66 18.51 1.09
CA SER A 171 -9.07 19.84 1.00
C SER A 171 -9.53 20.57 -0.29
N PRO A 172 -9.38 21.90 -0.40
CA PRO A 172 -9.89 22.66 -1.55
C PRO A 172 -9.21 22.29 -2.89
N GLY A 173 -8.00 21.74 -2.86
CA GLY A 173 -7.28 21.25 -4.04
C GLY A 173 -7.61 19.80 -4.41
N ALA A 174 -8.32 19.09 -3.54
CA ALA A 174 -8.74 17.71 -3.76
C ALA A 174 -10.12 17.66 -4.45
N LYS A 175 -10.37 16.58 -5.19
CA LYS A 175 -11.67 16.28 -5.77
C LYS A 175 -11.99 14.83 -5.48
N LEU A 176 -13.02 14.64 -4.66
CA LEU A 176 -13.52 13.34 -4.28
C LEU A 176 -14.69 12.97 -5.19
N TYR A 177 -14.56 11.85 -5.89
CA TYR A 177 -15.60 11.27 -6.72
C TYR A 177 -16.28 10.11 -5.98
N PRO A 178 -17.56 9.83 -6.25
CA PRO A 178 -18.25 8.69 -5.66
C PRO A 178 -17.52 7.38 -5.96
N ALA A 179 -17.15 6.64 -4.91
CA ALA A 179 -16.55 5.33 -5.00
C ALA A 179 -16.86 4.53 -3.74
N ASP A 180 -17.13 3.23 -3.91
CA ASP A 180 -17.44 2.31 -2.82
C ASP A 180 -16.17 1.75 -2.18
N VAL A 181 -16.34 1.15 -1.00
CA VAL A 181 -15.27 0.42 -0.30
C VAL A 181 -14.74 -0.71 -1.19
N ASP A 182 -13.44 -0.95 -1.15
CA ASP A 182 -12.70 -1.95 -1.94
C ASP A 182 -12.67 -1.71 -3.45
N THR A 183 -13.18 -0.56 -3.92
CA THR A 183 -13.02 -0.15 -5.33
C THR A 183 -11.57 0.25 -5.61
N VAL A 184 -11.02 -0.25 -6.72
CA VAL A 184 -9.70 0.16 -7.22
C VAL A 184 -9.82 1.54 -7.87
N VAL A 185 -8.96 2.47 -7.47
CA VAL A 185 -9.00 3.87 -7.90
C VAL A 185 -7.64 4.35 -8.38
N ALA A 186 -7.67 5.24 -9.38
CA ALA A 186 -6.51 5.98 -9.84
C ALA A 186 -6.31 7.24 -8.99
N ILE A 187 -5.11 7.46 -8.45
CA ILE A 187 -4.81 8.67 -7.68
C ILE A 187 -4.19 9.72 -8.59
N MET A 188 -4.92 10.80 -8.81
CA MET A 188 -4.51 11.96 -9.61
C MET A 188 -4.08 13.09 -8.68
N ALA A 189 -3.23 13.97 -9.16
CA ALA A 189 -2.82 15.16 -8.41
C ALA A 189 -3.26 16.43 -9.11
N GLU A 190 -3.49 17.47 -8.30
CA GLU A 190 -3.75 18.81 -8.81
C GLU A 190 -2.62 19.27 -9.76
N GLY A 191 -2.98 19.63 -10.99
CA GLY A 191 -2.03 20.12 -12.00
C GLY A 191 -1.20 19.03 -12.70
N LYS A 192 -1.52 17.75 -12.54
CA LYS A 192 -0.88 16.63 -13.25
C LYS A 192 -1.89 15.88 -14.11
N GLN A 193 -1.47 15.50 -15.32
CA GLN A 193 -2.30 14.78 -16.30
C GLN A 193 -2.30 13.25 -16.09
N HIS A 194 -1.32 12.72 -15.36
CA HIS A 194 -1.11 11.28 -15.20
C HIS A 194 -1.34 10.85 -13.76
N ALA A 195 -1.78 9.61 -13.56
CA ALA A 195 -1.95 9.00 -12.25
C ALA A 195 -0.61 8.85 -11.53
N LEU A 196 -0.56 9.19 -10.26
CA LEU A 196 0.61 9.06 -9.40
C LEU A 196 0.69 7.69 -8.75
N SER A 197 -0.46 7.13 -8.40
CA SER A 197 -0.55 5.81 -7.76
C SER A 197 -1.88 5.15 -8.10
N VAL A 198 -1.92 3.83 -7.93
CA VAL A 198 -3.12 3.01 -7.89
C VAL A 198 -3.40 2.68 -6.43
N GLY A 199 -4.64 2.85 -6.02
CA GLY A 199 -5.07 2.60 -4.65
C GLY A 199 -6.37 1.84 -4.56
N VAL A 200 -6.71 1.41 -3.35
CA VAL A 200 -7.97 0.75 -3.01
C VAL A 200 -8.67 1.54 -1.93
N MET A 201 -9.94 1.86 -2.16
CA MET A 201 -10.76 2.58 -1.20
C MET A 201 -10.94 1.75 0.08
N LYS A 202 -10.60 2.29 1.25
CA LYS A 202 -10.88 1.66 2.55
C LYS A 202 -12.12 2.24 3.23
N MET A 203 -12.52 3.41 2.80
CA MET A 203 -13.76 4.07 3.21
C MET A 203 -14.50 4.52 1.95
N SER A 204 -15.83 4.51 1.97
CA SER A 204 -16.62 5.07 0.87
C SER A 204 -16.38 6.58 0.76
N ALA A 205 -16.53 7.14 -0.44
CA ALA A 205 -16.35 8.57 -0.67
C ALA A 205 -17.20 9.43 0.28
N GLU A 206 -18.46 9.06 0.51
CA GLU A 206 -19.32 9.78 1.45
C GLU A 206 -18.79 9.78 2.90
N ASN A 207 -18.23 8.64 3.35
CA ASN A 207 -17.70 8.53 4.70
C ASN A 207 -16.38 9.29 4.84
N ILE A 208 -15.58 9.37 3.77
CA ILE A 208 -14.36 10.19 3.74
C ILE A 208 -14.72 11.67 3.96
N GLU A 209 -15.75 12.16 3.28
CA GLU A 209 -16.22 13.54 3.41
C GLU A 209 -16.80 13.84 4.80
N LYS A 210 -17.65 12.93 5.34
CA LYS A 210 -18.33 13.11 6.63
C LYS A 210 -17.39 12.98 7.84
N VAL A 211 -16.51 11.97 7.85
CA VAL A 211 -15.67 11.63 9.01
C VAL A 211 -14.35 12.42 9.01
N ASN A 212 -13.78 12.65 7.82
CA ASN A 212 -12.52 13.37 7.61
C ASN A 212 -11.34 12.93 8.49
N LYS A 213 -11.30 11.66 8.90
CA LYS A 213 -10.24 11.08 9.74
C LYS A 213 -9.97 9.64 9.35
N GLY A 214 -8.70 9.25 9.39
CA GLY A 214 -8.26 7.88 9.10
C GLY A 214 -7.73 7.70 7.69
N ILE A 215 -7.51 6.44 7.31
CA ILE A 215 -7.03 6.03 6.00
C ILE A 215 -8.23 5.95 5.07
N GLY A 216 -8.29 6.82 4.06
CA GLY A 216 -9.34 6.81 3.05
C GLY A 216 -9.01 5.82 1.94
N ILE A 217 -7.76 5.84 1.46
CA ILE A 217 -7.31 5.00 0.34
C ILE A 217 -5.96 4.38 0.69
N GLU A 218 -5.89 3.06 0.55
CA GLU A 218 -4.65 2.31 0.66
C GLU A 218 -3.88 2.39 -0.66
N ASN A 219 -2.59 2.69 -0.58
CA ASN A 219 -1.73 2.81 -1.76
C ASN A 219 -1.14 1.43 -2.10
N VAL A 220 -1.34 0.98 -3.33
CA VAL A 220 -0.90 -0.35 -3.79
C VAL A 220 0.37 -0.25 -4.63
N HIS A 221 0.37 0.64 -5.60
CA HIS A 221 1.45 0.81 -6.59
C HIS A 221 1.60 2.30 -6.90
N TYR A 222 2.82 2.82 -6.91
CA TYR A 222 3.08 4.24 -7.12
C TYR A 222 4.25 4.50 -8.08
N LEU A 223 4.32 5.72 -8.60
CA LEU A 223 5.34 6.10 -9.57
C LEU A 223 6.74 6.10 -8.92
N ASN A 224 7.73 5.52 -9.60
CA ASN A 224 9.09 5.26 -9.10
C ASN A 224 9.21 4.20 -8.01
N ASP A 225 8.23 3.31 -7.87
CA ASP A 225 8.44 2.08 -7.12
C ASP A 225 9.20 1.02 -7.92
N GLY A 226 9.46 -0.13 -7.31
CA GLY A 226 10.22 -1.22 -7.95
C GLY A 226 9.57 -1.72 -9.24
N LEU A 227 8.23 -1.81 -9.28
CA LEU A 227 7.50 -2.23 -10.47
C LEU A 227 7.57 -1.18 -11.59
N TRP A 228 7.58 0.11 -11.23
CA TRP A 228 7.75 1.18 -12.21
C TRP A 228 9.13 1.18 -12.89
N HIS A 229 10.18 0.87 -12.11
CA HIS A 229 11.54 0.72 -12.61
C HIS A 229 11.68 -0.51 -13.52
N MET A 230 10.96 -1.59 -13.22
CA MET A 230 10.83 -2.77 -14.08
C MET A 230 10.01 -2.40 -15.33
N LYS A 231 10.66 -1.79 -16.32
CA LYS A 231 9.96 -1.26 -17.51
C LYS A 231 9.43 -2.37 -18.42
N THR A 232 10.19 -3.43 -18.59
CA THR A 232 9.86 -4.54 -19.50
C THR A 232 10.38 -5.86 -18.98
N TYR A 233 9.61 -6.92 -19.18
CA TYR A 233 10.06 -8.30 -18.93
C TYR A 233 10.45 -8.98 -20.24
N LYS A 234 11.55 -9.73 -20.27
CA LYS A 234 11.99 -10.49 -21.46
C LYS A 234 11.38 -11.90 -21.45
#